data_AF-A0A7D9M2X9-F1
#
_entry.id   AF-A0A7D9M2X9-F1
#
_cell.length_a   1.000
_cell.length_b   1.000
_cell.length_c   1.000
_cell.angle_alpha   90.00
_cell.angle_beta   90.00
_cell.angle_gamma   90.00
#
_symmetry.space_group_name_H-M   'P 1'
#
loop_
_entity.id
_entity.type
_entity.pdbx_description
1 polymer ?
#
loop_
_entity_poly.entity_id
_entity_poly.type
_entity_poly.pdbx_seq_one_letter_code
_entity_poly.pdbx_strand_id
1 'polypeptide(L)'
;MTALSLAASNNNAKAVQSLLNNGADLAILTCEGLSCMDIALNNRFHDVCMVIAKSDKWKEALVSTTTMESCLKVSPEVAKVILDKCIEYSGREIDKDYKVTYHFELLDPPPDKNETYYGPLAMKIARRHDLLGHPLTKKLLHTNWINGVRYIYYSQMFLLAAALVSLTLFLWWAARLMNDCHKKVLAEYKMSTGVDKIPNNSTFYADNENYCYEKLGYGVSKS
;
A
#
# COMPACT_ATOMS: atom_id res chain seq x y z
N MET A 1 5.56 8.23 39.06
CA MET A 1 6.08 6.85 39.10
C MET A 1 5.12 6.03 39.97
N THR A 2 4.46 5.02 39.40
CA THR A 2 3.48 4.18 40.10
C THR A 2 4.13 2.86 40.56
N ALA A 3 3.51 2.16 41.52
CA ALA A 3 3.98 0.84 41.95
C ALA A 3 4.08 -0.14 40.76
N LEU A 4 3.14 -0.02 39.81
CA LEU A 4 3.13 -0.82 38.58
C LEU A 4 4.28 -0.44 37.63
N SER A 5 4.54 0.86 37.39
CA SER A 5 5.64 1.30 36.53
C SER A 5 7.02 0.90 37.11
N LEU A 6 7.14 0.89 38.44
CA LEU A 6 8.37 0.45 39.11
C LEU A 6 8.58 -1.06 38.99
N ALA A 7 7.52 -1.86 39.15
CA ALA A 7 7.60 -3.31 38.96
C ALA A 7 7.97 -3.67 37.50
N ALA A 8 7.42 -2.95 36.52
CA ALA A 8 7.76 -3.11 35.11
C ALA A 8 9.20 -2.69 34.81
N SER A 9 9.68 -1.59 35.40
CA SER A 9 11.09 -1.15 35.26
C SER A 9 12.10 -2.17 35.81
N ASN A 10 11.69 -3.00 36.77
CA ASN A 10 12.53 -4.03 37.39
C ASN A 10 12.38 -5.42 36.74
N ASN A 11 11.71 -5.51 35.58
CA ASN A 11 11.43 -6.78 34.88
C ASN A 11 10.73 -7.84 35.77
N ASN A 12 9.91 -7.43 36.72
CA ASN A 12 9.26 -8.36 37.64
C ASN A 12 7.84 -8.72 37.17
N ALA A 13 7.76 -9.65 36.22
CA ALA A 13 6.49 -10.08 35.62
C ALA A 13 5.48 -10.61 36.65
N LYS A 14 5.95 -11.32 37.69
CA LYS A 14 5.07 -11.86 38.75
C LYS A 14 4.47 -10.74 39.61
N ALA A 15 5.27 -9.74 39.98
CA ALA A 15 4.77 -8.59 40.72
C ALA A 15 3.74 -7.81 39.89
N VAL A 16 4.03 -7.59 38.60
CA VAL A 16 3.07 -6.96 37.67
C VAL A 16 1.79 -7.77 37.58
N GLN A 17 1.86 -9.10 37.45
CA GLN A 17 0.68 -9.96 37.41
C GLN A 17 -0.16 -9.87 38.69
N SER A 18 0.48 -9.93 39.86
CA SER A 18 -0.22 -9.78 41.14
C SER A 18 -0.88 -8.41 41.28
N LEU A 19 -0.20 -7.34 40.85
CA LEU A 19 -0.77 -5.98 40.90
C LEU A 19 -1.97 -5.83 39.96
N LEU A 20 -1.91 -6.41 38.77
CA LEU A 20 -3.03 -6.42 37.81
C LEU A 20 -4.22 -7.21 38.34
N ASN A 21 -3.98 -8.37 38.95
CA ASN A 21 -5.03 -9.17 39.59
C ASN A 21 -5.71 -8.43 40.74
N ASN A 22 -5.00 -7.53 41.42
CA ASN A 22 -5.54 -6.65 42.48
C ASN A 22 -6.21 -5.38 41.92
N GLY A 23 -6.40 -5.27 40.60
CA GLY A 23 -7.15 -4.18 39.98
C GLY A 23 -6.34 -2.91 39.73
N ALA A 24 -5.00 -2.97 39.76
CA ALA A 24 -4.16 -1.83 39.45
C ALA A 24 -4.55 -1.18 38.11
N ASP A 25 -4.56 0.15 38.09
CA ASP A 25 -4.90 0.93 36.91
C ASP A 25 -3.69 1.05 35.98
N LEU A 26 -3.91 0.75 34.69
CA LEU A 26 -2.91 0.80 33.63
C LEU A 26 -2.89 2.15 32.91
N ALA A 27 -3.93 2.98 33.08
CA ALA A 27 -4.04 4.29 32.45
C ALA A 27 -3.16 5.36 33.11
N ILE A 28 -2.61 5.09 34.30
CA ILE A 28 -1.80 6.06 35.04
C ILE A 28 -0.42 6.19 34.39
N LEU A 29 -0.17 7.36 33.81
CA LEU A 29 1.10 7.71 33.19
C LEU A 29 2.17 8.07 34.24
N THR A 30 3.43 7.87 33.88
CA THR A 30 4.55 8.42 34.65
C THR A 30 4.65 9.93 34.46
N CYS A 31 5.52 10.56 35.25
CA CYS A 31 5.88 11.96 35.08
C CYS A 31 6.50 12.28 33.70
N GLU A 32 6.95 11.25 32.98
CA GLU A 32 7.47 11.34 31.61
C GLU A 32 6.38 11.14 30.55
N GLY A 33 5.13 10.95 30.97
CA GLY A 33 4.00 10.67 30.06
C GLY A 33 4.03 9.27 29.45
N LEU A 34 4.87 8.37 29.96
CA LEU A 34 4.99 6.99 29.47
C LEU A 34 4.04 6.06 30.21
N SER A 35 3.42 5.15 29.47
CA SER A 35 2.67 4.04 30.05
C SER A 35 3.63 2.99 30.64
N CYS A 36 3.11 2.17 31.56
CA CYS A 36 3.81 0.98 32.05
C CYS A 36 4.27 0.08 30.89
N MET A 37 3.46 0.00 29.83
CA MET A 37 3.78 -0.77 28.65
C MET A 37 4.95 -0.17 27.84
N ASP A 38 5.04 1.16 27.75
CA ASP A 38 6.15 1.83 27.06
C ASP A 38 7.49 1.59 27.76
N ILE A 39 7.48 1.63 29.10
CA ILE A 39 8.68 1.34 29.91
C ILE A 39 9.14 -0.10 29.65
N ALA A 40 8.21 -1.05 29.61
CA ALA A 40 8.53 -2.44 29.32
C ALA A 40 9.05 -2.63 27.88
N LEU A 41 8.47 -1.93 26.89
CA LEU A 41 8.91 -1.97 25.49
C LEU A 41 10.29 -1.35 25.29
N ASN A 42 10.55 -0.19 25.89
CA ASN A 42 11.85 0.49 25.82
C ASN A 42 12.99 -0.38 26.38
N ASN A 43 12.70 -1.11 27.46
CA ASN A 43 13.66 -2.03 28.07
C ASN A 43 13.65 -3.45 27.48
N ARG A 44 12.80 -3.72 26.48
CA ARG A 44 12.60 -5.04 25.84
C ARG A 44 12.22 -6.17 26.80
N PHE A 45 11.48 -5.85 27.86
CA PHE A 45 11.00 -6.82 28.85
C PHE A 45 9.77 -7.57 28.33
N HIS A 46 10.03 -8.60 27.52
CA HIS A 46 9.00 -9.39 26.84
C HIS A 46 7.97 -10.00 27.80
N ASP A 47 8.41 -10.60 28.90
CA ASP A 47 7.51 -11.28 29.85
C ASP A 47 6.51 -10.31 30.49
N VAL A 48 6.97 -9.11 30.84
CA VAL A 48 6.12 -8.05 31.39
C VAL A 48 5.10 -7.59 30.35
N CYS A 49 5.54 -7.34 29.11
CA CYS A 49 4.65 -6.97 28.01
C CYS A 49 3.59 -8.04 27.74
N MET A 50 3.96 -9.33 27.80
CA MET A 50 3.03 -10.45 27.61
C MET A 50 2.00 -10.54 28.74
N VAL A 51 2.40 -10.31 29.99
CA VAL A 51 1.46 -10.26 31.12
C VAL A 51 0.46 -9.11 30.94
N ILE A 52 0.93 -7.93 30.54
CA ILE A 52 0.07 -6.76 30.30
C ILE A 52 -0.89 -7.04 29.13
N ALA A 53 -0.40 -7.58 28.00
CA ALA A 53 -1.22 -7.90 26.83
C ALA A 53 -2.28 -8.97 27.13
N LYS A 54 -1.98 -9.93 28.01
CA LYS A 54 -2.94 -10.97 28.44
C LYS A 54 -4.02 -10.44 29.38
N SER A 55 -3.79 -9.34 30.09
CA SER A 55 -4.78 -8.75 30.99
C SER A 55 -6.02 -8.21 30.25
N ASP A 56 -7.14 -8.06 30.96
CA ASP A 56 -8.40 -7.55 30.40
C ASP A 56 -8.35 -6.03 30.14
N LYS A 57 -7.53 -5.31 30.92
CA LYS A 57 -7.31 -3.86 30.84
C LYS A 57 -6.20 -3.47 29.86
N TRP A 58 -5.83 -4.34 28.92
CA TRP A 58 -4.77 -4.08 27.94
C TRP A 58 -4.99 -2.82 27.10
N LYS A 59 -6.25 -2.43 26.85
CA LYS A 59 -6.59 -1.19 26.12
C LYS A 59 -6.16 0.07 26.89
N GLU A 60 -6.31 0.05 28.22
CA GLU A 60 -5.90 1.17 29.09
C GLU A 60 -4.38 1.32 29.12
N ALA A 61 -3.63 0.23 28.91
CA ALA A 61 -2.18 0.27 28.79
C ALA A 61 -1.70 0.96 27.49
N LEU A 62 -2.52 0.94 26.44
CA LEU A 62 -2.23 1.51 25.12
C LEU A 62 -2.77 2.94 25.02
N VAL A 63 -2.12 3.85 25.74
CA VAL A 63 -2.56 5.25 25.84
C VAL A 63 -2.37 6.02 24.52
N SER A 64 -1.45 5.57 23.65
CA SER A 64 -1.08 6.26 22.40
C SER A 64 -0.85 5.30 21.24
N THR A 65 -1.10 5.76 20.01
CA THR A 65 -0.75 5.06 18.76
C THR A 65 0.75 4.71 18.67
N THR A 66 1.60 5.50 19.33
CA THR A 66 3.05 5.26 19.46
C THR A 66 3.38 4.01 20.29
N THR A 67 2.57 3.67 21.30
CA THR A 67 2.75 2.45 22.10
C THR A 67 2.55 1.21 21.23
N MET A 68 1.54 1.24 20.36
CA MET A 68 1.25 0.16 19.41
C MET A 68 2.33 0.07 18.32
N GLU A 69 2.78 1.21 17.78
CA GLU A 69 3.91 1.22 16.84
C GLU A 69 5.15 0.57 17.44
N SER A 70 5.44 0.89 18.71
CA SER A 70 6.57 0.33 19.45
C SER A 70 6.40 -1.16 19.71
N CYS A 71 5.18 -1.64 20.03
CA CYS A 71 4.87 -3.06 20.11
C CYS A 71 5.19 -3.78 18.80
N LEU A 72 4.71 -3.25 17.66
CA LEU A 72 4.91 -3.82 16.34
C LEU A 72 6.39 -3.92 15.93
N LYS A 73 7.20 -2.92 16.31
CA LYS A 73 8.63 -2.89 16.01
C LYS A 73 9.44 -3.81 16.95
N VAL A 74 9.25 -3.63 18.26
CA VAL A 74 10.10 -4.23 19.29
C VAL A 74 9.70 -5.67 19.60
N SER A 75 8.40 -5.96 19.76
CA SER A 75 7.91 -7.27 20.24
C SER A 75 6.69 -7.76 19.43
N PRO A 76 6.92 -8.42 18.28
CA PRO A 76 5.84 -8.86 17.39
C PRO A 76 4.88 -9.87 18.04
N GLU A 77 5.39 -10.71 18.95
CA GLU A 77 4.58 -11.71 19.64
C GLU A 77 3.53 -11.08 20.57
N VAL A 78 3.93 -10.03 21.31
CA VAL A 78 3.01 -9.25 22.16
C VAL A 78 1.96 -8.59 21.29
N ALA A 79 2.38 -7.98 20.18
CA ALA A 79 1.47 -7.37 19.24
C ALA A 79 0.49 -8.40 18.67
N LYS A 80 0.92 -9.61 18.31
CA LYS A 80 0.02 -10.68 17.84
C LYS A 80 -1.08 -11.00 18.85
N VAL A 81 -0.75 -11.16 20.13
CA VAL A 81 -1.75 -11.41 21.19
C VAL A 81 -2.76 -10.26 21.29
N ILE A 82 -2.29 -9.02 21.16
CA ILE A 82 -3.16 -7.84 21.17
C ILE A 82 -4.08 -7.84 19.95
N LEU A 83 -3.55 -8.15 18.75
CA LEU A 83 -4.33 -8.22 17.52
C LEU A 83 -5.36 -9.35 17.53
N ASP A 84 -5.03 -10.49 18.13
CA ASP A 84 -5.96 -11.61 18.32
C ASP A 84 -7.17 -11.18 19.18
N LYS A 85 -6.94 -10.35 20.20
CA LYS A 85 -8.01 -9.78 21.04
C LYS A 85 -8.86 -8.73 20.35
N CYS A 86 -8.40 -8.16 19.22
CA CYS A 86 -9.20 -7.24 18.40
C CYS A 86 -10.19 -7.95 17.48
N ILE A 87 -10.25 -9.30 17.52
CA ILE A 87 -11.17 -10.12 16.75
C ILE A 87 -12.21 -10.70 17.70
N GLU A 88 -13.46 -10.30 17.51
CA GLU A 88 -14.59 -10.79 18.29
C GLU A 88 -15.41 -11.75 17.45
N TYR A 89 -15.70 -12.93 18.01
CA TYR A 89 -16.54 -13.95 17.40
C TYR A 89 -17.87 -13.98 18.14
N SER A 90 -18.95 -13.59 17.47
CA SER A 90 -20.31 -13.70 17.98
C SER A 90 -20.98 -14.94 17.40
N GLY A 91 -21.40 -15.86 18.27
CA GLY A 91 -22.07 -17.11 17.89
C GLY A 91 -21.12 -18.27 17.58
N ARG A 92 -21.71 -19.45 17.31
CA ARG A 92 -20.98 -20.64 16.82
C ARG A 92 -20.99 -20.64 15.30
N GLU A 93 -19.95 -21.17 14.66
CA GLU A 93 -19.78 -21.21 13.19
C GLU A 93 -20.95 -21.86 12.43
N ILE A 94 -21.77 -22.65 13.13
CA ILE A 94 -22.91 -23.40 12.60
C ILE A 94 -24.20 -22.55 12.62
N ASP A 95 -24.26 -21.57 13.52
CA ASP A 95 -25.44 -20.72 13.69
C ASP A 95 -25.47 -19.64 12.60
N LYS A 96 -26.67 -19.35 12.05
CA LYS A 96 -26.85 -18.31 11.01
C LYS A 96 -26.44 -16.91 11.47
N ASP A 97 -26.40 -16.70 12.78
CA ASP A 97 -26.04 -15.43 13.41
C ASP A 97 -24.53 -15.32 13.69
N TYR A 98 -23.72 -16.24 13.16
CA TYR A 98 -22.26 -16.16 13.26
C TYR A 98 -21.75 -14.88 12.61
N LYS A 99 -21.19 -14.00 13.44
CA LYS A 99 -20.64 -12.71 13.01
C LYS A 99 -19.26 -12.52 13.62
N VAL A 100 -18.27 -12.29 12.75
CA VAL A 100 -16.92 -11.91 13.17
C VAL A 100 -16.77 -10.40 13.03
N THR A 101 -16.55 -9.72 14.16
CA THR A 101 -16.30 -8.28 14.22
C THR A 101 -14.80 -8.03 14.37
N TYR A 102 -14.28 -7.20 13.47
CA TYR A 102 -12.86 -6.82 13.42
C TYR A 102 -12.72 -5.36 13.84
N HIS A 103 -12.02 -5.11 14.93
CA HIS A 103 -11.76 -3.76 15.41
C HIS A 103 -10.45 -3.23 14.84
N PHE A 104 -10.54 -2.28 13.91
CA PHE A 104 -9.38 -1.71 13.21
C PHE A 104 -8.78 -0.45 13.86
N GLU A 105 -9.43 0.10 14.89
CA GLU A 105 -9.03 1.36 15.56
C GLU A 105 -7.55 1.37 15.98
N LEU A 106 -7.02 0.21 16.33
CA LEU A 106 -5.62 0.06 16.74
C LEU A 106 -4.61 0.14 15.59
N LEU A 107 -5.01 -0.19 14.35
CA LEU A 107 -4.13 -0.19 13.17
C LEU A 107 -4.35 1.02 12.26
N ASP A 108 -5.58 1.52 12.21
CA ASP A 108 -6.01 2.60 11.33
C ASP A 108 -6.93 3.53 12.14
N PRO A 109 -6.35 4.34 13.05
CA PRO A 109 -7.12 5.28 13.86
C PRO A 109 -7.72 6.39 12.99
N PRO A 110 -8.86 6.96 13.40
CA PRO A 110 -9.47 8.07 12.67
C PRO A 110 -8.53 9.30 12.63
N PRO A 111 -8.62 10.12 11.57
CA PRO A 111 -7.68 11.22 11.32
C PRO A 111 -7.65 12.31 12.41
N ASP A 112 -8.65 12.37 13.31
CA ASP A 112 -8.75 13.39 14.36
C ASP A 112 -7.69 13.28 15.48
N LYS A 113 -6.99 12.14 15.63
CA LYS A 113 -6.14 11.85 16.81
C LYS A 113 -4.62 11.79 16.52
N ASN A 114 -4.08 12.77 15.79
CA ASN A 114 -2.70 12.83 15.30
C ASN A 114 -2.41 11.93 14.08
N GLU A 115 -2.02 12.63 13.03
CA GLU A 115 -1.82 12.20 11.67
C GLU A 115 -0.55 11.34 11.53
N THR A 116 -0.55 10.41 10.58
CA THR A 116 0.58 9.58 10.09
C THR A 116 0.76 8.17 10.68
N TYR A 117 -0.04 7.72 11.66
CA TYR A 117 0.05 6.33 12.08
C TYR A 117 -0.79 5.41 11.20
N TYR A 118 -0.12 4.52 10.46
CA TYR A 118 -0.75 3.40 9.75
C TYR A 118 -0.03 2.09 10.11
N GLY A 119 -0.70 1.26 10.90
CA GLY A 119 -0.17 0.01 11.45
C GLY A 119 0.47 -0.91 10.40
N PRO A 120 -0.17 -1.17 9.25
CA PRO A 120 0.44 -2.02 8.21
C PRO A 120 1.73 -1.44 7.61
N LEU A 121 1.89 -0.11 7.55
CA LEU A 121 3.14 0.51 7.10
C LEU A 121 4.24 0.35 8.15
N ALA A 122 3.92 0.49 9.43
CA ALA A 122 4.86 0.21 10.51
C ALA A 122 5.34 -1.26 10.50
N MET A 123 4.42 -2.21 10.28
CA MET A 123 4.76 -3.64 10.15
C MET A 123 5.64 -3.92 8.92
N LYS A 124 5.37 -3.25 7.79
CA LYS A 124 6.18 -3.36 6.57
C LYS A 124 7.60 -2.85 6.79
N ILE A 125 7.74 -1.68 7.43
CA ILE A 125 9.07 -1.11 7.77
C ILE A 125 9.84 -2.05 8.70
N ALA A 126 9.15 -2.63 9.69
CA ALA A 126 9.74 -3.59 10.63
C ALA A 126 10.01 -4.99 10.03
N ARG A 127 9.72 -5.22 8.74
CA ARG A 127 9.84 -6.52 8.03
C ARG A 127 9.17 -7.69 8.77
N ARG A 128 8.05 -7.44 9.45
CA ARG A 128 7.30 -8.46 10.21
C ARG A 128 6.25 -9.13 9.32
N HIS A 129 6.68 -10.11 8.54
CA HIS A 129 5.80 -10.84 7.61
C HIS A 129 4.68 -11.60 8.32
N ASP A 130 4.95 -12.18 9.49
CA ASP A 130 3.96 -12.95 10.26
C ASP A 130 2.78 -12.09 10.74
N LEU A 131 3.06 -10.83 11.09
CA LEU A 131 2.03 -9.87 11.50
C LEU A 131 1.26 -9.32 10.30
N LEU A 132 1.92 -9.15 9.15
CA LEU A 132 1.26 -8.77 7.90
C LEU A 132 0.29 -9.85 7.41
N GLY A 133 0.59 -11.12 7.69
CA GLY A 133 -0.26 -12.26 7.37
C GLY A 133 -1.42 -12.47 8.35
N HIS A 134 -1.50 -11.68 9.42
CA HIS A 134 -2.54 -11.81 10.45
C HIS A 134 -3.95 -11.61 9.84
N PRO A 135 -4.98 -12.37 10.28
CA PRO A 135 -6.33 -12.23 9.74
C PRO A 135 -6.88 -10.81 9.84
N LEU A 136 -6.57 -10.09 10.93
CA LEU A 136 -6.97 -8.67 11.11
C LEU A 136 -6.34 -7.74 10.06
N THR A 137 -5.03 -7.83 9.83
CA THR A 137 -4.30 -6.97 8.87
C THR A 137 -4.69 -7.30 7.44
N LYS A 138 -4.86 -8.59 7.12
CA LYS A 138 -5.35 -9.05 5.82
C LYS A 138 -6.76 -8.55 5.55
N LYS A 139 -7.66 -8.58 6.54
CA LYS A 139 -9.03 -8.07 6.41
C LYS A 139 -9.04 -6.56 6.22
N LEU A 140 -8.24 -5.82 7.00
CA LEU A 140 -8.07 -4.37 6.85
C LEU A 140 -7.62 -4.01 5.42
N LEU A 141 -6.54 -4.64 4.94
CA LEU A 141 -6.00 -4.37 3.61
C LEU A 141 -7.01 -4.71 2.51
N HIS A 142 -7.75 -5.80 2.66
CA HIS A 142 -8.79 -6.19 1.72
C HIS A 142 -9.96 -5.20 1.68
N THR A 143 -10.40 -4.70 2.84
CA THR A 143 -11.45 -3.67 2.92
C THR A 143 -10.99 -2.38 2.24
N ASN A 144 -9.77 -1.92 2.54
CA ASN A 144 -9.20 -0.73 1.91
C ASN A 144 -9.00 -0.91 0.39
N TRP A 145 -8.64 -2.13 -0.03
CA TRP A 145 -8.55 -2.47 -1.44
C TRP A 145 -9.89 -2.32 -2.16
N ILE A 146 -10.95 -2.93 -1.63
CA ILE A 146 -12.28 -2.91 -2.27
C ILE A 146 -12.88 -1.50 -2.26
N ASN A 147 -12.75 -0.77 -1.16
CA ASN A 147 -13.46 0.50 -0.98
C ASN A 147 -12.83 1.67 -1.76
N GLY A 148 -11.52 1.67 -1.99
CA GLY A 148 -10.84 2.81 -2.60
C GLY A 148 -9.80 2.41 -3.64
N VAL A 149 -8.80 1.62 -3.24
CA VAL A 149 -7.59 1.40 -4.06
C VAL A 149 -7.93 0.73 -5.39
N ARG A 150 -8.89 -0.20 -5.40
CA ARG A 150 -9.35 -0.89 -6.60
C ARG A 150 -9.81 0.08 -7.69
N TYR A 151 -10.57 1.12 -7.33
CA TYR A 151 -11.10 2.07 -8.30
C TYR A 151 -10.00 2.92 -8.92
N ILE A 152 -9.08 3.44 -8.09
CA ILE A 152 -7.93 4.24 -8.53
C ILE A 152 -7.00 3.40 -9.43
N TYR A 153 -6.76 2.14 -9.06
CA TYR A 153 -5.90 1.25 -9.84
C TYR A 153 -6.49 0.95 -11.22
N TYR A 154 -7.77 0.57 -11.30
CA TYR A 154 -8.39 0.24 -12.59
C TYR A 154 -8.56 1.46 -13.49
N SER A 155 -8.82 2.65 -12.93
CA SER A 155 -8.88 3.88 -13.72
C SER A 155 -7.51 4.22 -14.32
N GLN A 156 -6.43 4.11 -13.54
CA GLN A 156 -5.07 4.33 -14.02
C GLN A 156 -4.66 3.28 -15.08
N MET A 157 -4.99 2.00 -14.86
CA MET A 157 -4.74 0.93 -15.83
C MET A 157 -5.49 1.17 -17.14
N PHE A 158 -6.74 1.63 -17.07
CA PHE A 158 -7.53 1.97 -18.26
C PHE A 158 -6.92 3.12 -19.05
N LEU A 159 -6.51 4.21 -18.38
CA LEU A 159 -5.85 5.36 -19.02
C LEU A 159 -4.54 4.94 -19.70
N LEU A 160 -3.74 4.10 -19.05
CA LEU A 160 -2.51 3.56 -19.62
C LEU A 160 -2.79 2.72 -20.87
N ALA A 161 -3.78 1.82 -20.81
CA ALA A 161 -4.17 0.99 -21.94
C ALA A 161 -4.68 1.83 -23.12
N ALA A 162 -5.51 2.85 -22.86
CA ALA A 162 -6.00 3.76 -23.89
C ALA A 162 -4.86 4.52 -24.58
N ALA A 163 -3.86 4.98 -23.83
CA ALA A 163 -2.67 5.62 -24.38
C ALA A 163 -1.80 4.68 -25.23
N LEU A 164 -1.68 3.41 -24.83
CA LEU A 164 -0.96 2.40 -25.62
C LEU A 164 -1.71 2.06 -26.92
N VAL A 165 -3.04 1.96 -26.87
CA VAL A 165 -3.86 1.74 -28.07
C VAL A 165 -3.77 2.93 -29.02
N SER A 166 -3.84 4.16 -28.53
CA SER A 166 -3.71 5.34 -29.39
C SER A 166 -2.31 5.44 -30.03
N LEU A 167 -1.26 5.12 -29.28
CA LEU A 167 0.11 5.10 -29.81
C LEU A 167 0.33 4.00 -30.85
N THR A 168 -0.19 2.79 -30.61
CA THR A 168 -0.09 1.69 -31.59
C THR A 168 -0.89 1.99 -32.86
N LEU A 169 -2.09 2.57 -32.74
CA LEU A 169 -2.88 3.03 -33.88
C LEU A 169 -2.16 4.14 -34.66
N PHE A 170 -1.56 5.10 -33.96
CA PHE A 170 -0.78 6.18 -34.58
C PHE A 170 0.43 5.64 -35.34
N LEU A 171 1.20 4.73 -34.73
CA LEU A 171 2.34 4.08 -35.39
C LEU A 171 1.89 3.25 -36.60
N TRP A 172 0.78 2.53 -36.47
CA TRP A 172 0.22 1.77 -37.59
C TRP A 172 -0.23 2.67 -38.74
N TRP A 173 -0.90 3.78 -38.42
CA TRP A 173 -1.28 4.79 -39.39
C TRP A 173 -0.05 5.42 -40.07
N ALA A 174 0.96 5.82 -39.30
CA ALA A 174 2.20 6.39 -39.83
C ALA A 174 2.96 5.39 -40.73
N ALA A 175 3.05 4.13 -40.33
CA ALA A 175 3.67 3.07 -41.13
C ALA A 175 2.91 2.84 -42.45
N ARG A 176 1.58 2.86 -42.41
CA ARG A 176 0.74 2.76 -43.61
C ARG A 176 0.97 3.95 -44.55
N LEU A 177 0.98 5.16 -44.00
CA LEU A 177 1.23 6.40 -44.75
C LEU A 177 2.60 6.37 -45.45
N MET A 178 3.65 5.95 -44.73
CA MET A 178 5.00 5.81 -45.30
C MET A 178 5.04 4.75 -46.41
N ASN A 179 4.37 3.62 -46.23
CA ASN A 179 4.30 2.57 -47.25
C ASN A 179 3.59 3.03 -48.53
N ASP A 180 2.46 3.73 -48.39
CA ASP A 180 1.70 4.24 -49.53
C ASP A 180 2.47 5.36 -50.26
N CYS A 181 3.17 6.23 -49.51
CA CYS A 181 4.09 7.21 -50.07
C CYS A 181 5.21 6.53 -50.87
N HIS A 182 5.90 5.55 -50.26
CA HIS A 182 7.00 4.81 -50.89
C HIS A 182 6.56 4.14 -52.20
N LYS A 183 5.37 3.53 -52.23
CA LYS A 183 4.81 2.93 -53.46
C LYS A 183 4.57 3.94 -54.57
N LYS A 184 4.00 5.12 -54.27
CA LYS A 184 3.79 6.17 -55.29
C LYS A 184 5.11 6.69 -55.85
N VAL A 185 6.09 6.92 -54.98
CA VAL A 185 7.45 7.32 -55.36
C VAL A 185 8.12 6.27 -56.26
N LEU A 186 7.99 4.99 -55.91
CA LEU A 186 8.50 3.88 -56.73
C LEU A 186 7.84 3.83 -58.12
N ALA A 187 6.53 4.06 -58.20
CA ALA A 187 5.80 4.05 -59.47
C ALA A 187 6.26 5.18 -60.41
N GLU A 188 6.44 6.39 -59.89
CA GLU A 188 6.98 7.51 -60.67
C GLU A 188 8.43 7.27 -61.11
N TYR A 189 9.27 6.74 -60.23
CA TYR A 189 10.66 6.40 -60.56
C TYR A 189 10.74 5.36 -61.69
N LYS A 190 9.91 4.31 -61.60
CA LYS A 190 9.80 3.27 -62.62
C LYS A 190 9.32 3.83 -63.96
N MET A 191 8.36 4.77 -63.94
CA MET A 191 7.88 5.43 -65.16
C MET A 191 8.96 6.29 -65.83
N SER A 192 9.86 6.90 -65.06
CA SER A 192 10.93 7.76 -65.56
C SER A 192 12.17 6.99 -66.05
N THR A 193 12.55 5.90 -65.37
CA THR A 193 13.85 5.22 -65.58
C THR A 193 13.74 3.77 -66.05
N GLY A 194 12.56 3.14 -65.97
CA GLY A 194 12.36 1.73 -66.29
C GLY A 194 12.96 0.74 -65.29
N VAL A 195 13.53 1.22 -64.18
CA VAL A 195 14.20 0.40 -63.15
C VAL A 195 13.27 0.14 -61.95
N ASP A 196 13.26 -1.09 -61.44
CA ASP A 196 12.33 -1.55 -60.39
C ASP A 196 12.72 -1.18 -58.95
N LYS A 197 13.91 -0.61 -58.72
CA LYS A 197 14.41 -0.26 -57.38
C LYS A 197 15.07 1.11 -57.37
N ILE A 198 14.65 1.96 -56.43
CA ILE A 198 15.26 3.26 -56.18
C ILE A 198 16.59 3.04 -55.42
N PRO A 199 17.74 3.54 -55.90
CA PRO A 199 18.99 3.47 -55.15
C PRO A 199 18.97 4.38 -53.93
N ASN A 200 19.61 3.96 -52.84
CA ASN A 200 19.63 4.67 -51.54
C ASN A 200 20.25 6.09 -51.59
N ASN A 201 20.96 6.43 -52.68
CA ASN A 201 21.59 7.72 -52.95
C ASN A 201 20.85 8.52 -54.05
N SER A 202 19.58 8.23 -54.29
CA SER A 202 18.80 8.99 -55.29
C SER A 202 18.38 10.34 -54.71
N THR A 203 18.48 11.41 -55.50
CA THR A 203 17.90 12.74 -55.23
C THR A 203 16.36 12.75 -55.28
N PHE A 204 15.74 11.57 -55.36
CA PHE A 204 14.31 11.39 -55.58
C PHE A 204 13.50 11.46 -54.28
N TYR A 205 14.10 11.06 -53.15
CA TYR A 205 13.60 11.40 -51.82
C TYR A 205 14.02 12.85 -51.51
N ALA A 206 13.05 13.75 -51.36
CA ALA A 206 13.34 15.11 -50.92
C ALA A 206 13.33 15.17 -49.38
N ASP A 207 14.26 15.92 -48.78
CA ASP A 207 14.32 16.23 -47.33
C ASP A 207 13.23 17.25 -46.90
N ASN A 208 12.04 17.19 -47.49
CA ASN A 208 10.94 18.08 -47.14
C ASN A 208 9.93 17.32 -46.25
N GLU A 209 9.63 17.86 -45.07
CA GLU A 209 8.71 17.27 -44.09
C GLU A 209 7.31 17.01 -44.68
N ASN A 210 6.90 17.77 -45.70
CA ASN A 210 5.60 17.65 -46.36
C ASN A 210 5.62 16.81 -47.64
N TYR A 211 6.75 16.24 -48.03
CA TYR A 211 6.92 15.53 -49.31
C TYR A 211 5.90 14.39 -49.51
N CYS A 212 5.67 13.57 -48.48
CA CYS A 212 4.70 12.48 -48.57
C CYS A 212 3.24 12.96 -48.61
N TYR A 213 2.91 14.09 -47.97
CA TYR A 213 1.55 14.66 -48.02
C TYR A 213 1.23 15.22 -49.41
N GLU A 214 2.16 15.96 -50.00
CA GLU A 214 2.05 16.46 -51.37
C GLU A 214 1.90 15.32 -52.39
N LYS A 215 2.70 14.25 -52.26
CA LYS A 215 2.61 13.06 -53.14
C LYS A 215 1.35 12.25 -52.96
N LEU A 216 0.78 12.20 -51.76
CA LEU A 216 -0.44 11.45 -51.51
C LEU A 216 -1.70 12.19 -51.99
N GLY A 217 -1.60 13.49 -52.33
CA GLY A 217 -2.74 14.30 -52.77
C GLY A 217 -3.59 14.84 -51.62
N TYR A 218 -3.11 14.69 -50.38
CA TYR A 218 -3.66 15.40 -49.24
C TYR A 218 -3.14 16.83 -49.29
N GLY A 219 -3.80 17.67 -50.09
CA GLY A 219 -3.46 19.08 -50.21
C GLY A 219 -3.44 19.72 -48.82
N VAL A 220 -2.28 20.22 -48.41
CA VAL A 220 -2.18 21.18 -47.32
C VAL A 220 -2.99 22.39 -47.78
N SER A 221 -4.15 22.59 -47.17
CA SER A 221 -4.83 23.89 -47.19
C SER A 221 -3.84 24.90 -46.63
N LYS A 222 -3.13 25.61 -47.52
CA LYS A 222 -2.39 26.81 -47.16
C LYS A 222 -3.39 27.78 -46.52
N SER A 223 -3.21 28.07 -45.23
CA SER A 223 -3.72 29.34 -44.67
C SER A 223 -2.83 30.47 -45.16
#